data_AF-A0A7J3MTY9-F1
#
_entry.id   AF-A0A7J3MTY9-F1
#
_cell.length_a   1.000
_cell.length_b   1.000
_cell.length_c   1.000
_cell.angle_alpha   90.00
_cell.angle_beta   90.00
_cell.angle_gamma   90.00
#
_symmetry.space_group_name_H-M   'P 1'
#
loop_
_entity.id
_entity.type
_entity.pdbx_description
1 polymer ?
#
loop_
_entity_poly.entity_id
_entity_poly.type
_entity_poly.pdbx_seq_one_letter_code
_entity_poly.pdbx_strand_id
1 'polypeptide(L)'
;MDMFIDLPDVQSERPRIRLGINRVGLINVRIPLGVVGRLDGYVLQNSVFSVFVNLPADQRGIHASRSYESIYEVLSTAAWKTARLEDLSKYIVEKLLEKHQYSDWAEGNFKADLYRTVKSPITKKDSLERFKIRAGATGWRKDGTISSRRHIGVTVSGITACPCAQEMIRKIWSQEKQAPRDTPIATHMQRTYASVDLKLVGVESACLIGLG
;
A
#
# COMPACT_ATOMS: atom_id res chain seq x y z
N MET A 1 35.76 20.47 -30.03
CA MET A 1 34.53 20.13 -30.76
C MET A 1 34.08 18.80 -30.19
N ASP A 2 33.20 18.84 -29.18
CA ASP A 2 32.65 17.62 -28.62
C ASP A 2 31.73 16.99 -29.67
N MET A 3 32.13 15.81 -30.15
CA MET A 3 31.26 14.96 -30.96
C MET A 3 30.14 14.47 -30.06
N PHE A 4 28.96 15.10 -30.17
CA PHE A 4 27.73 14.53 -29.64
C PHE A 4 27.41 13.25 -30.42
N ILE A 5 27.72 12.11 -29.82
CA ILE A 5 27.28 10.80 -30.31
C ILE A 5 25.81 10.67 -29.92
N ASP A 6 24.93 10.65 -30.92
CA ASP A 6 23.52 10.35 -30.74
C ASP A 6 23.38 8.85 -30.41
N LEU A 7 23.05 8.55 -29.15
CA LEU A 7 22.91 7.18 -28.68
C LEU A 7 21.51 6.66 -29.01
N PRO A 8 21.39 5.42 -29.53
CA PRO A 8 20.09 4.89 -29.93
C PRO A 8 19.14 4.73 -28.74
N ASP A 9 17.92 5.24 -28.86
CA ASP A 9 16.82 4.97 -27.92
C ASP A 9 16.14 3.65 -28.25
N VAL A 10 16.78 2.56 -27.82
CA VAL A 10 16.32 1.19 -28.05
C VAL A 10 14.92 0.94 -27.49
N GLN A 11 14.49 1.64 -26.43
CA GLN A 11 13.19 1.39 -25.81
C GLN A 11 12.04 1.94 -26.65
N SER A 12 12.29 3.03 -27.39
CA SER A 12 11.33 3.66 -28.29
C SER A 12 11.31 3.05 -29.69
N GLU A 13 12.18 2.09 -29.98
CA GLU A 13 12.14 1.32 -31.24
C GLU A 13 10.90 0.44 -31.34
N ARG A 14 10.55 0.06 -32.59
CA ARG A 14 9.47 -0.90 -32.83
C ARG A 14 9.92 -2.33 -32.50
N PRO A 15 9.15 -3.10 -31.73
CA PRO A 15 9.49 -4.49 -31.42
C PRO A 15 9.29 -5.41 -32.64
N ARG A 16 10.07 -6.49 -32.70
CA ARG A 16 9.89 -7.55 -33.72
C ARG A 16 8.52 -8.23 -33.61
N ILE A 17 8.03 -8.37 -32.37
CA ILE A 17 6.73 -8.95 -32.05
C ILE A 17 5.87 -7.83 -31.46
N ARG A 18 4.80 -7.46 -32.16
CA ARG A 18 3.94 -6.34 -31.76
C ARG A 18 2.85 -6.81 -30.79
N LEU A 19 3.23 -7.00 -29.53
CA LEU A 19 2.31 -7.35 -28.45
C LEU A 19 2.31 -6.24 -27.40
N GLY A 20 1.13 -5.72 -27.09
CA GLY A 20 0.97 -4.78 -25.98
C GLY A 20 1.12 -5.49 -24.64
N ILE A 21 1.73 -4.82 -23.66
CA ILE A 21 1.87 -5.32 -22.29
C ILE A 21 0.96 -4.50 -21.39
N ASN A 22 -0.01 -5.16 -20.76
CA ASN A 22 -0.98 -4.47 -19.91
C ASN A 22 -0.35 -3.90 -18.63
N ARG A 23 0.75 -4.51 -18.13
CA ARG A 23 1.36 -4.13 -16.86
C ARG A 23 2.85 -4.48 -16.82
N VAL A 24 3.70 -3.45 -16.79
CA VAL A 24 5.16 -3.56 -16.67
C VAL A 24 5.69 -2.40 -15.84
N GLY A 25 6.73 -2.63 -15.02
CA GLY A 25 7.26 -1.58 -14.14
C GLY A 25 8.17 -2.10 -13.04
N LEU A 26 8.26 -1.34 -11.95
CA LEU A 26 9.15 -1.59 -10.82
C LEU A 26 8.39 -2.20 -9.66
N ILE A 27 8.96 -3.25 -9.06
CA ILE A 27 8.40 -3.92 -7.88
C ILE A 27 9.34 -3.79 -6.69
N ASN A 28 8.76 -3.69 -5.49
CA ASN A 28 9.48 -3.68 -4.22
C ASN A 28 10.61 -2.63 -4.10
N VAL A 29 10.41 -1.44 -4.67
CA VAL A 29 11.35 -0.31 -4.51
C VAL A 29 11.27 0.19 -3.07
N ARG A 30 12.34 0.00 -2.29
CA ARG A 30 12.38 0.40 -0.87
C ARG A 30 13.00 1.79 -0.75
N ILE A 31 12.24 2.75 -0.25
CA ILE A 31 12.71 4.13 -0.05
C ILE A 31 12.42 4.54 1.39
N PRO A 32 13.42 4.79 2.23
CA PRO A 32 13.18 5.23 3.60
C PRO A 32 12.56 6.62 3.58
N LEU A 33 11.28 6.72 3.96
CA LEU A 33 10.65 8.01 4.20
C LEU A 33 11.06 8.45 5.60
N GLY A 34 11.98 9.43 5.67
CA GLY A 34 12.42 10.01 6.94
C GLY A 34 11.22 10.57 7.69
N VAL A 35 11.01 10.11 8.92
CA VAL A 35 9.91 10.52 9.80
C VAL A 35 10.14 11.96 10.26
N VAL A 36 9.71 12.95 9.46
CA VAL A 36 9.55 14.32 9.95
C VAL A 36 8.17 14.44 10.54
N GLY A 37 8.11 14.32 11.86
CA GLY A 37 6.92 14.59 12.66
C GLY A 37 6.13 13.33 12.96
N ARG A 38 5.92 13.10 14.26
CA ARG A 38 4.73 12.45 14.78
C ARG A 38 3.52 13.07 14.08
N LEU A 39 3.07 12.49 12.97
CA LEU A 39 1.65 12.56 12.61
C LEU A 39 0.96 11.90 13.81
N ASP A 40 0.47 12.69 14.76
CA ASP A 40 -0.36 12.25 15.87
C ASP A 40 0.15 11.02 16.67
N GLY A 41 1.48 10.85 16.78
CA GLY A 41 2.11 9.75 17.52
C GLY A 41 2.42 8.47 16.71
N TYR A 42 2.28 8.49 15.38
CA TYR A 42 2.60 7.35 14.51
C TYR A 42 4.02 7.42 13.95
N VAL A 43 4.65 6.25 13.77
CA VAL A 43 5.98 6.09 13.14
C VAL A 43 5.86 5.19 11.92
N LEU A 44 6.27 5.69 10.75
CA LEU A 44 6.23 4.97 9.49
C LEU A 44 7.59 4.34 9.18
N GLN A 45 7.60 3.05 8.84
CA GLN A 45 8.80 2.29 8.48
C GLN A 45 8.53 1.33 7.31
N ASN A 46 9.58 0.74 6.75
CA ASN A 46 9.49 -0.26 5.69
C ASN A 46 8.62 0.18 4.50
N SER A 47 8.78 1.44 4.10
CA SER A 47 8.16 2.01 2.90
C SER A 47 8.60 1.26 1.65
N VAL A 48 7.63 0.71 0.94
CA VAL A 48 7.84 -0.02 -0.30
C VAL A 48 6.88 0.49 -1.37
N PHE A 49 7.43 0.86 -2.52
CA PHE A 49 6.70 1.31 -3.68
C PHE A 49 6.69 0.23 -4.76
N SER A 50 5.62 0.16 -5.54
CA SER A 50 5.53 -0.64 -6.76
C SER A 50 4.71 0.12 -7.78
N VAL A 51 5.31 0.40 -8.93
CA VAL A 51 4.75 1.26 -9.96
C VAL A 51 4.73 0.54 -11.29
N PHE A 52 3.68 0.76 -12.06
CA PHE A 52 3.45 0.07 -13.32
C PHE A 52 2.84 1.03 -14.34
N VAL A 53 3.11 0.76 -15.60
CA VAL A 53 2.46 1.36 -16.76
C VAL A 53 2.10 0.25 -17.74
N ASN A 54 1.20 0.55 -18.68
CA ASN A 54 1.05 -0.30 -19.85
C ASN A 54 2.04 0.10 -20.95
N LEU A 55 2.36 -0.84 -21.83
CA LEU A 55 3.25 -0.65 -22.96
C LEU A 55 2.48 -0.97 -24.24
N PRO A 56 2.34 -0.03 -25.18
CA PRO A 56 1.65 -0.29 -26.43
C PRO A 56 2.48 -1.20 -27.35
N ALA A 57 1.82 -1.87 -28.30
CA ALA A 57 2.42 -2.90 -29.15
C ALA A 57 3.48 -2.36 -30.15
N ASP A 58 3.57 -1.05 -30.30
CA ASP A 58 4.54 -0.36 -31.14
C ASP A 58 5.81 0.05 -30.38
N GLN A 59 5.85 -0.17 -29.07
CA GLN A 59 7.01 0.17 -28.25
C GLN A 59 7.75 -1.07 -27.75
N ARG A 60 9.08 -1.05 -27.85
CA ARG A 60 9.93 -2.20 -27.51
C ARG A 60 10.08 -2.42 -26.02
N GLY A 61 10.07 -1.36 -25.21
CA GLY A 61 10.14 -1.49 -23.77
C GLY A 61 9.87 -0.20 -23.02
N ILE A 62 9.81 -0.32 -21.69
CA ILE A 62 9.66 0.84 -20.82
C ILE A 62 10.99 1.53 -20.58
N HIS A 63 10.88 2.84 -20.42
CA HIS A 63 11.94 3.66 -19.86
C HIS A 63 11.94 3.54 -18.33
N ALA A 64 12.50 2.44 -17.80
CA ALA A 64 12.43 2.11 -16.37
C ALA A 64 12.99 3.21 -15.44
N SER A 65 14.01 3.95 -15.88
CA SER A 65 14.56 5.10 -15.14
C SER A 65 13.49 6.18 -14.89
N ARG A 66 12.64 6.47 -15.88
CA ARG A 66 11.54 7.45 -15.74
C ARG A 66 10.55 7.04 -14.64
N SER A 67 10.32 5.73 -14.48
CA SER A 67 9.47 5.22 -13.40
C SER A 67 10.09 5.47 -12.02
N TYR A 68 11.41 5.27 -11.90
CA TYR A 68 12.14 5.56 -10.66
C TYR A 68 12.17 7.06 -10.36
N GLU A 69 12.49 7.89 -11.35
CA GLU A 69 12.48 9.34 -11.22
C GLU A 69 11.09 9.88 -10.85
N SER A 70 10.01 9.30 -11.37
CA SER A 70 8.64 9.71 -11.03
C SER A 70 8.37 9.57 -9.53
N ILE A 71 8.87 8.50 -8.91
CA ILE A 71 8.76 8.31 -7.45
C ILE A 71 9.58 9.39 -6.72
N TYR A 72 10.84 9.57 -7.11
CA TYR A 72 11.76 10.49 -6.44
C TYR A 72 11.36 11.96 -6.57
N GLU A 73 10.88 12.40 -7.73
CA GLU A 73 10.40 13.76 -7.94
C GLU A 73 9.19 14.06 -7.07
N VAL A 74 8.24 13.13 -6.96
CA VAL A 74 7.09 13.33 -6.06
C VAL A 74 7.56 13.40 -4.61
N LEU A 75 8.47 12.52 -4.19
CA LEU A 75 9.05 12.50 -2.85
C LEU A 75 10.01 13.67 -2.55
N SER A 76 10.44 14.43 -3.55
CA SER A 76 11.24 15.64 -3.33
C SER A 76 10.39 16.91 -3.18
N THR A 77 9.10 16.86 -3.55
CA THR A 77 8.19 17.99 -3.36
C THR A 77 7.86 18.24 -1.88
N ALA A 78 7.60 19.48 -1.48
CA ALA A 78 7.09 19.76 -0.12
C ALA A 78 5.65 19.25 0.07
N ALA A 79 4.89 19.15 -1.02
CA ALA A 79 3.47 18.83 -1.02
C ALA A 79 3.16 17.45 -0.45
N TRP A 80 4.01 16.44 -0.69
CA TRP A 80 3.72 15.10 -0.16
C TRP A 80 3.85 15.01 1.36
N LYS A 81 4.66 15.89 1.99
CA LYS A 81 4.91 15.85 3.44
C LYS A 81 3.66 16.17 4.26
N THR A 82 2.72 16.90 3.69
CA THR A 82 1.41 17.23 4.28
C THR A 82 0.26 16.46 3.63
N ALA A 83 0.54 15.71 2.57
CA ALA A 83 -0.46 14.94 1.84
C ALA A 83 -0.77 13.61 2.52
N ARG A 84 -1.97 13.10 2.24
CA ARG A 84 -2.36 11.76 2.64
C ARG A 84 -1.66 10.72 1.78
N LEU A 85 -1.54 9.47 2.26
CA LEU A 85 -0.79 8.42 1.55
C LEU A 85 -1.46 8.04 0.21
N GLU A 86 -2.79 8.13 0.15
CA GLU A 86 -3.56 7.96 -1.08
C GLU A 86 -3.28 9.06 -2.12
N ASP A 87 -2.99 10.29 -1.67
CA ASP A 87 -2.65 11.41 -2.54
C ASP A 87 -1.22 11.31 -3.04
N LEU A 88 -0.28 10.87 -2.18
CA LEU A 88 1.08 10.52 -2.61
C LEU A 88 1.05 9.52 -3.77
N SER A 89 0.24 8.47 -3.66
CA SER A 89 0.11 7.46 -4.71
C SER A 89 -0.49 8.03 -6.00
N LYS A 90 -1.48 8.92 -5.88
CA LYS A 90 -2.05 9.67 -7.00
C LYS A 90 -0.99 10.49 -7.73
N TYR A 91 -0.21 11.30 -7.00
CA TYR A 91 0.82 12.13 -7.60
C TYR A 91 1.88 11.31 -8.34
N ILE A 92 2.28 10.16 -7.79
CA ILE A 92 3.19 9.24 -8.48
C ILE A 92 2.59 8.74 -9.79
N VAL A 93 1.31 8.34 -9.80
CA VAL A 93 0.61 7.85 -11.00
C VAL A 93 0.47 8.93 -12.06
N GLU A 94 0.10 10.14 -11.68
CA GLU A 94 0.01 11.29 -12.59
C GLU A 94 1.39 11.59 -13.20
N LYS A 95 2.44 11.55 -12.37
CA LYS A 95 3.82 11.74 -12.83
C LYS A 95 4.32 10.65 -13.77
N LEU A 96 3.95 9.40 -13.50
CA LEU A 96 4.26 8.26 -14.38
C LEU A 96 3.64 8.49 -15.75
N LEU A 97 2.36 8.83 -15.81
CA LEU A 97 1.69 9.11 -17.09
C LEU A 97 2.38 10.29 -17.79
N GLU A 98 2.63 11.42 -17.11
CA GLU A 98 3.35 12.56 -17.70
C GLU A 98 4.67 12.15 -18.38
N LYS A 99 5.50 11.34 -17.73
CA LYS A 99 6.80 10.89 -18.27
C LYS A 99 6.69 9.76 -19.31
N HIS A 100 5.61 8.99 -19.29
CA HIS A 100 5.33 7.87 -20.18
C HIS A 100 4.18 8.26 -21.11
N GLN A 101 4.47 9.17 -22.04
CA GLN A 101 3.48 9.71 -22.99
C GLN A 101 2.83 8.65 -23.90
N TYR A 102 3.51 7.51 -24.07
CA TYR A 102 3.02 6.34 -24.80
C TYR A 102 2.04 5.46 -24.00
N SER A 103 2.03 5.58 -22.67
CA SER A 103 1.14 4.80 -21.79
C SER A 103 -0.16 5.55 -21.56
N ASP A 104 -1.28 4.83 -21.66
CA ASP A 104 -2.60 5.37 -21.31
C ASP A 104 -3.08 4.90 -19.93
N TRP A 105 -2.32 4.01 -19.28
CA TRP A 105 -2.64 3.45 -17.98
C TRP A 105 -1.41 3.39 -17.08
N ALA A 106 -1.61 3.71 -15.80
CA ALA A 106 -0.57 3.57 -14.78
C ALA A 106 -1.17 3.14 -13.44
N GLU A 107 -0.37 2.46 -12.62
CA GLU A 107 -0.72 2.05 -11.27
C GLU A 107 0.45 2.29 -10.33
N GLY A 108 0.19 2.90 -9.20
CA GLY A 108 1.16 3.14 -8.15
C GLY A 108 0.64 2.59 -6.83
N ASN A 109 1.42 1.71 -6.22
CA ASN A 109 1.10 1.11 -4.93
C ASN A 109 2.21 1.46 -3.93
N PHE A 110 1.78 1.77 -2.71
CA PHE A 110 2.62 2.05 -1.57
C PHE A 110 2.19 1.15 -0.41
N LYS A 111 3.15 0.56 0.29
CA LYS A 111 2.92 -0.16 1.53
C LYS A 111 3.97 0.21 2.55
N ALA A 112 3.56 0.32 3.81
CA ALA A 112 4.47 0.59 4.91
C ALA A 112 3.95 -0.05 6.21
N ASP A 113 4.85 -0.16 7.18
CA ASP A 113 4.51 -0.47 8.55
C ASP A 113 4.28 0.83 9.31
N LEU A 114 3.16 0.92 10.03
CA LEU A 114 2.84 2.01 10.93
C LEU A 114 2.84 1.48 12.37
N TYR A 115 3.51 2.20 13.25
CA TYR A 115 3.57 1.89 14.68
C TYR A 115 2.81 2.95 15.47
N ARG A 116 2.01 2.50 16.44
CA ARG A 116 1.31 3.37 17.38
C ARG A 116 1.61 2.97 18.82
N THR A 117 1.59 3.94 19.71
CA THR A 117 1.70 3.68 21.15
C THR A 117 0.35 3.26 21.71
N VAL A 118 0.28 2.08 22.33
CA VAL A 118 -0.88 1.59 23.08
C VAL A 118 -0.50 1.30 24.53
N LYS A 119 -1.44 1.49 25.45
CA LYS A 119 -1.22 1.17 26.87
C LYS A 119 -1.66 -0.24 27.19
N SER A 120 -0.83 -0.97 27.93
CA SER A 120 -1.20 -2.30 28.42
C SER A 120 -2.47 -2.23 29.29
N PRO A 121 -3.39 -3.22 29.22
CA PRO A 121 -4.67 -3.14 29.92
C PRO A 121 -4.52 -3.01 31.45
N ILE A 122 -3.56 -3.73 32.03
CA ILE A 122 -3.35 -3.83 33.48
C ILE A 122 -2.29 -2.84 33.96
N THR A 123 -1.05 -2.96 33.45
CA THR A 123 0.08 -2.19 33.97
C THR A 123 0.13 -0.74 33.47
N LYS A 124 -0.72 -0.37 32.51
CA LYS A 124 -0.79 0.95 31.85
C LYS A 124 0.53 1.43 31.25
N LYS A 125 1.49 0.51 31.05
CA LYS A 125 2.79 0.77 30.43
C LYS A 125 2.60 0.95 28.93
N ASP A 126 3.40 1.83 28.35
CA ASP A 126 3.40 2.08 26.92
C ASP A 126 4.04 0.90 26.18
N SER A 127 3.44 0.53 25.06
CA SER A 127 3.91 -0.51 24.14
C SER A 127 3.63 -0.08 22.71
N LEU A 128 4.34 -0.67 21.74
CA LEU A 128 4.15 -0.36 20.33
C LEU A 128 3.36 -1.45 19.64
N GLU A 129 2.27 -1.06 19.02
CA GLU A 129 1.48 -1.93 18.15
C GLU A 129 1.77 -1.59 16.70
N ARG A 130 1.98 -2.64 15.89
CA ARG A 130 2.28 -2.54 14.47
C ARG A 130 1.05 -2.92 13.66
N PHE A 131 0.74 -2.11 12.65
CA PHE A 131 -0.18 -2.45 11.58
C PHE A 131 0.41 -2.06 10.22
N LYS A 132 -0.11 -2.64 9.14
CA LYS A 132 0.33 -2.32 7.78
C LYS A 132 -0.63 -1.35 7.15
N ILE A 133 -0.10 -0.30 6.53
CA ILE A 133 -0.87 0.59 5.68
C ILE A 133 -0.55 0.28 4.22
N ARG A 134 -1.57 0.34 3.37
CA ARG A 134 -1.49 0.19 1.93
C ARG A 134 -2.20 1.38 1.31
N ALA A 135 -1.55 2.06 0.39
CA ALA A 135 -2.15 3.14 -0.39
C ALA A 135 -1.86 2.86 -1.86
N GLY A 136 -2.70 3.38 -2.74
CA GLY A 136 -2.38 3.33 -4.14
C GLY A 136 -3.31 4.17 -4.99
N ALA A 137 -2.99 4.23 -6.27
CA ALA A 137 -3.80 4.87 -7.27
C ALA A 137 -3.70 4.11 -8.60
N THR A 138 -4.75 4.22 -9.39
CA THR A 138 -4.79 3.80 -10.78
C THR A 138 -5.15 5.00 -11.63
N GLY A 139 -4.41 5.24 -12.70
CA GLY A 139 -4.57 6.39 -13.58
C GLY A 139 -4.83 5.97 -15.01
N TRP A 140 -5.60 6.80 -15.71
CA TRP A 140 -5.92 6.64 -17.12
C TRP A 140 -5.73 7.96 -17.85
N ARG A 141 -5.14 7.90 -19.05
CA ARG A 141 -5.13 9.00 -20.01
C ARG A 141 -6.19 8.75 -21.07
N LYS A 142 -7.06 9.73 -21.27
CA LYS A 142 -8.00 9.76 -22.39
C LYS A 142 -8.02 11.16 -22.99
N ASP A 143 -7.82 11.26 -24.31
CA ASP A 143 -7.82 12.53 -25.05
C ASP A 143 -6.88 13.59 -24.43
N GLY A 144 -5.69 13.15 -24.02
CA GLY A 144 -4.68 14.00 -23.36
C GLY A 144 -4.97 14.34 -21.89
N THR A 145 -6.17 14.06 -21.40
CA THR A 145 -6.57 14.32 -20.01
C THR A 145 -6.22 13.12 -19.12
N ILE A 146 -5.55 13.39 -18.00
CA ILE A 146 -5.23 12.37 -17.00
C ILE A 146 -6.32 12.37 -15.92
N SER A 147 -6.84 11.19 -15.62
CA SER A 147 -7.75 10.93 -14.52
C SER A 147 -7.19 9.84 -13.62
N SER A 148 -7.49 9.87 -12.34
CA SER A 148 -6.97 8.91 -11.38
C SER A 148 -8.01 8.52 -10.33
N ARG A 149 -7.93 7.26 -9.87
CA ARG A 149 -8.74 6.72 -8.77
C ARG A 149 -7.81 6.24 -7.67
N ARG A 150 -8.06 6.72 -6.47
CA ARG A 150 -7.26 6.43 -5.26
C ARG A 150 -7.82 5.24 -4.51
N HIS A 151 -6.97 4.58 -3.74
CA HIS A 151 -7.37 3.57 -2.76
C HIS A 151 -6.47 3.62 -1.52
N ILE A 152 -7.03 3.22 -0.38
CA ILE A 152 -6.35 3.14 0.90
C ILE A 152 -6.81 1.89 1.63
N GLY A 153 -5.92 1.25 2.35
CA GLY A 153 -6.21 0.04 3.09
C GLY A 153 -5.31 -0.14 4.29
N VAL A 154 -5.79 -0.90 5.26
CA VAL A 154 -5.08 -1.23 6.49
C VAL A 154 -5.13 -2.73 6.74
N THR A 155 -4.05 -3.29 7.25
CA THR A 155 -4.00 -4.65 7.79
C THR A 155 -3.61 -4.60 9.25
N VAL A 156 -4.47 -5.13 10.11
CA VAL A 156 -4.21 -5.29 11.53
C VAL A 156 -4.00 -6.75 11.89
N SER A 157 -3.27 -6.99 12.97
CA SER A 157 -3.11 -8.32 13.55
C SER A 157 -3.71 -8.37 14.94
N GLY A 158 -4.48 -9.41 15.24
CA GLY A 158 -5.07 -9.63 16.55
C GLY A 158 -5.13 -11.10 16.90
N ILE A 159 -5.67 -11.40 18.08
CA ILE A 159 -6.01 -12.76 18.50
C ILE A 159 -7.52 -12.92 18.42
N THR A 160 -7.99 -13.96 17.74
CA THR A 160 -9.40 -14.34 17.73
C THR A 160 -9.58 -15.61 18.56
N ALA A 161 -10.70 -15.69 19.27
CA ALA A 161 -11.10 -16.86 20.05
C ALA A 161 -12.31 -17.53 19.39
N CYS A 162 -12.32 -18.86 19.36
CA CYS A 162 -13.40 -19.63 18.73
C CYS A 162 -14.54 -19.89 19.74
N PRO A 163 -15.74 -19.32 19.56
CA PRO A 163 -16.85 -19.59 20.47
C PRO A 163 -17.29 -21.07 20.41
N CYS A 164 -17.18 -21.72 19.26
CA CYS A 164 -17.58 -23.13 19.11
C CYS A 164 -16.74 -24.09 19.94
N ALA A 165 -15.42 -23.88 20.00
CA ALA A 165 -14.52 -24.69 20.82
C ALA A 165 -14.80 -24.51 22.32
N GLN A 166 -15.11 -23.27 22.72
CA GLN A 166 -15.47 -22.95 24.09
C GLN A 166 -16.76 -23.67 24.52
N GLU A 167 -17.79 -23.66 23.68
CA GLU A 167 -19.06 -24.33 23.98
C GLU A 167 -18.95 -25.86 23.97
N MET A 168 -18.09 -26.42 23.12
CA MET A 168 -17.79 -27.86 23.16
C MET A 168 -17.18 -28.28 24.49
N ILE A 169 -16.15 -27.56 24.96
CA ILE A 169 -15.50 -27.84 26.24
C ILE A 169 -16.48 -27.64 27.39
N ARG A 170 -17.30 -26.57 27.34
CA ARG A 170 -18.36 -26.31 28.33
C ARG A 170 -19.31 -27.49 28.44
N LYS A 171 -19.77 -28.03 27.31
CA LYS A 171 -20.72 -29.15 27.29
C LYS A 171 -20.11 -30.42 27.88
N ILE A 172 -18.90 -30.80 27.47
CA ILE A 172 -18.18 -31.96 28.00
C ILE A 172 -17.99 -31.81 29.52
N TRP A 173 -17.51 -30.65 29.96
CA TRP A 173 -17.25 -30.38 31.38
C TRP A 173 -18.51 -30.39 32.24
N SER A 174 -19.62 -29.86 31.73
CA SER A 174 -20.91 -29.85 32.43
C SER A 174 -21.52 -31.23 32.61
N GLN A 175 -21.14 -32.21 31.77
CA GLN A 175 -21.58 -33.60 31.91
C GLN A 175 -20.77 -34.37 32.96
N GLU A 176 -19.51 -33.99 33.18
CA GLU A 176 -18.61 -34.70 34.11
C GLU A 176 -18.61 -34.17 35.55
N LYS A 177 -18.95 -32.89 35.80
CA LYS A 177 -18.97 -32.30 37.16
C LYS A 177 -20.04 -31.23 37.36
N GLN A 178 -20.59 -31.13 38.58
CA GLN A 178 -21.36 -29.97 39.09
C GLN A 178 -20.43 -28.78 39.34
N ALA A 179 -19.83 -28.24 38.28
CA ALA A 179 -18.90 -27.13 38.37
C ALA A 179 -19.63 -25.80 38.66
N PRO A 180 -19.02 -24.88 39.44
CA PRO A 180 -19.56 -23.53 39.65
C PRO A 180 -19.77 -22.80 38.31
N ARG A 181 -20.83 -21.99 38.22
CA ARG A 181 -21.18 -21.25 36.99
C ARG A 181 -20.04 -20.36 36.45
N ASP A 182 -19.16 -19.89 37.33
CA ASP A 182 -18.09 -18.93 36.99
C ASP A 182 -16.74 -19.61 36.66
N THR A 183 -16.75 -20.90 36.35
CA THR A 183 -15.52 -21.61 35.97
C THR A 183 -14.99 -21.09 34.62
N PRO A 184 -13.73 -20.62 34.53
CA PRO A 184 -13.13 -20.24 33.26
C PRO A 184 -13.06 -21.43 32.29
N ILE A 185 -13.56 -21.25 31.07
CA ILE A 185 -13.58 -22.31 30.06
C ILE A 185 -12.57 -22.01 28.98
N ALA A 186 -11.66 -22.97 28.76
CA ALA A 186 -10.66 -22.88 27.73
C ALA A 186 -11.29 -22.82 26.33
N THR A 187 -10.57 -22.23 25.38
CA THR A 187 -10.96 -22.20 23.97
C THR A 187 -9.73 -22.16 23.07
N HIS A 188 -9.92 -22.54 21.80
CA HIS A 188 -8.91 -22.36 20.77
C HIS A 188 -8.77 -20.88 20.41
N MET A 189 -7.53 -20.41 20.31
CA MET A 189 -7.19 -19.06 19.89
C MET A 189 -6.13 -19.08 18.80
N GLN A 190 -6.18 -18.10 17.90
CA GLN A 190 -5.24 -17.99 16.79
C GLN A 190 -4.92 -16.53 16.46
N ARG A 191 -3.72 -16.31 15.93
CA ARG A 191 -3.36 -15.01 15.35
C ARG A 191 -4.09 -14.83 14.03
N THR A 192 -4.79 -13.72 13.90
CA THR A 192 -5.59 -13.37 12.72
C THR A 192 -5.09 -12.05 12.15
N TYR A 193 -5.10 -11.94 10.82
CA TYR A 193 -4.87 -10.69 10.12
C TYR A 193 -6.17 -10.25 9.45
N ALA A 194 -6.66 -9.06 9.78
CA ALA A 194 -7.84 -8.47 9.16
C ALA A 194 -7.39 -7.35 8.22
N SER A 195 -7.93 -7.33 7.01
CA SER A 195 -7.62 -6.34 5.98
C SER A 195 -8.89 -5.60 5.56
N VAL A 196 -8.82 -4.28 5.49
CA VAL A 196 -9.86 -3.43 4.92
C VAL A 196 -9.22 -2.60 3.81
N ASP A 197 -9.85 -2.59 2.63
CA ASP A 197 -9.39 -1.88 1.44
C ASP A 197 -10.55 -1.08 0.86
N LEU A 198 -10.37 0.24 0.76
CA LEU A 198 -11.36 1.18 0.26
C LEU A 198 -10.89 1.79 -1.05
N LYS A 199 -11.77 1.77 -2.06
CA LYS A 199 -11.62 2.57 -3.28
C LYS A 199 -12.33 3.90 -3.08
N LEU A 200 -11.59 4.99 -3.21
CA LEU A 200 -12.09 6.34 -2.98
C LEU A 200 -12.68 6.92 -4.26
N VAL A 201 -13.80 7.64 -4.14
CA VAL A 201 -14.47 8.31 -5.27
C VAL A 201 -14.33 9.83 -5.11
N GLY A 202 -14.02 10.53 -6.21
CA GLY A 202 -13.85 11.98 -6.21
C GLY A 202 -12.73 12.44 -5.26
N VAL A 203 -13.03 13.43 -4.43
CA VAL A 203 -12.10 14.04 -3.44
C VAL A 203 -12.18 13.40 -2.06
N GLU A 204 -13.02 12.38 -1.87
CA GLU A 204 -13.19 11.72 -0.58
C GLU A 204 -11.89 11.13 -0.05
N SER A 205 -11.79 11.05 1.27
CA SER A 205 -10.66 10.44 1.96
C SER A 205 -11.14 9.72 3.20
N ALA A 206 -10.46 8.63 3.56
CA ALA A 206 -10.83 7.81 4.71
C ALA A 206 -9.64 7.70 5.67
N CYS A 207 -9.88 7.96 6.96
CA CYS A 207 -8.89 7.69 7.99
C CYS A 207 -9.10 6.26 8.52
N LEU A 208 -8.26 5.31 8.09
CA LEU A 208 -8.34 3.92 8.53
C LEU A 208 -7.46 3.63 9.76
N ILE A 209 -6.75 4.64 10.27
CA ILE A 209 -5.84 4.50 11.41
C ILE A 209 -6.58 4.03 12.67
N GLY A 210 -7.86 4.43 12.84
CA GLY A 210 -8.68 3.99 13.97
C GLY A 210 -9.11 2.51 13.92
N LEU A 211 -9.02 1.86 12.75
CA LEU A 211 -9.17 0.40 12.63
C LEU A 211 -7.87 -0.35 12.94
N GLY A 212 -6.75 0.40 12.94
CA GLY A 212 -5.41 -0.01 13.30
C GLY A 212 -5.33 -0.61 14.68
#